data_AF-A0A7V1M063-F1
#
_entry.id   AF-A0A7V1M063-F1
#
_cell.length_a   1.000
_cell.length_b   1.000
_cell.length_c   1.000
_cell.angle_alpha   90.00
_cell.angle_beta   90.00
_cell.angle_gamma   90.00
#
_symmetry.space_group_name_H-M   'P 1'
#
loop_
_entity.id
_entity.type
_entity.pdbx_description
1 polymer ?
#
loop_
_entity_poly.entity_id
_entity_poly.type
_entity_poly.pdbx_seq_one_letter_code
_entity_poly.pdbx_strand_id
1 'polypeptide(L)'
;MMNARVILAGLCLVSVAGLSVGQDNSGESGREPGQKPPVLQGPSAPDNRPELLDRRFGGSQEGAGNRMRAMKIIPPKDLQQALKALLSEDAEPAVRLSADQEKKIRELVAQFEQDRRAYQKEHRAELAKLRREAGLGREIQRAERDPSQQTDGRARRNLNTDERTMREPITRQQAIGNRPGRRQSVDQQPTPEQARAREKMRAIMQAGPQAADLQQKIYAELTQAQREFVDARIAEFAEQRAQERDMQRFERRRKDRQAEQRSQRRPRQVTDWSRVYNEDGTVNLDALPARVADRLKPLSEADRKRGVEIYRQRVERGQRERDRRMTPKYKNPPPLDRVDVPKPKGDD
;
A
#
# COMPACT_ATOMS: atom_id res chain seq x y z
N MET A 1 8.19 -11.00 49.11
CA MET A 1 9.48 -11.69 48.89
C MET A 1 10.23 -10.94 47.79
N MET A 2 11.37 -10.40 48.16
CA MET A 2 12.26 -9.56 47.36
C MET A 2 12.85 -10.35 46.19
N ASN A 3 13.00 -9.72 45.03
CA ASN A 3 14.09 -10.01 44.10
C ASN A 3 14.37 -8.76 43.24
N ALA A 4 15.12 -7.84 43.84
CA ALA A 4 15.84 -6.80 43.14
C ALA A 4 17.10 -7.41 42.52
N ARG A 5 17.26 -7.32 41.20
CA ARG A 5 18.53 -7.53 40.51
C ARG A 5 18.85 -6.29 39.69
N VAL A 6 19.51 -5.36 40.37
CA VAL A 6 20.27 -4.26 39.78
C VAL A 6 21.53 -4.88 39.17
N ILE A 7 21.71 -4.75 37.86
CA ILE A 7 22.99 -5.00 37.18
C ILE A 7 23.52 -3.64 36.75
N LEU A 8 24.58 -3.23 37.42
CA LEU A 8 25.33 -1.99 37.24
C LEU A 8 26.45 -2.22 36.20
N ALA A 9 26.77 -1.13 35.49
CA ALA A 9 28.08 -0.80 34.92
C ALA A 9 28.61 -1.57 33.69
N GLY A 10 28.76 -0.79 32.60
CA GLY A 10 29.58 -1.12 31.44
C GLY A 10 29.83 0.13 30.59
N LEU A 11 30.34 1.20 31.22
CA LEU A 11 30.69 2.47 30.57
C LEU A 11 31.97 2.29 29.74
N CYS A 12 31.84 1.91 28.46
CA CYS A 12 32.94 1.96 27.50
C CYS A 12 33.05 3.36 26.90
N LEU A 13 33.98 4.13 27.44
CA LEU A 13 34.55 5.34 26.84
C LEU A 13 35.30 4.94 25.55
N VAL A 14 34.74 5.25 24.39
CA VAL A 14 35.47 5.20 23.11
C VAL A 14 35.89 6.61 22.74
N SER A 15 37.20 6.84 22.82
CA SER A 15 37.88 8.07 22.43
C SER A 15 37.65 8.40 20.95
N VAL A 16 37.18 9.62 20.68
CA VAL A 16 37.15 10.21 19.34
C VAL A 16 38.54 10.75 19.03
N ALA A 17 39.26 10.09 18.13
CA ALA A 17 40.40 10.66 17.43
C ALA A 17 40.27 10.29 15.95
N GLY A 18 40.00 11.29 15.12
CA GLY A 18 39.82 11.13 13.69
C GLY A 18 39.96 12.46 12.98
N LEU A 19 41.20 12.97 12.91
CA LEU A 19 41.60 13.92 11.88
C LEU A 19 41.25 13.29 10.52
N SER A 20 40.45 13.99 9.72
CA SER A 20 40.48 13.81 8.27
C SER A 20 40.91 15.12 7.64
N VAL A 21 42.13 15.06 7.12
CA VAL A 21 42.78 16.03 6.25
C VAL A 21 41.93 16.17 4.99
N GLY A 22 41.55 17.41 4.65
CA GLY A 22 40.98 17.74 3.35
C GLY A 22 42.04 17.54 2.28
N GLN A 23 41.84 16.54 1.43
CA GLN A 23 42.65 16.29 0.25
C GLN A 23 41.93 16.91 -0.94
N ASP A 24 42.35 18.13 -1.29
CA ASP A 24 42.00 18.80 -2.54
C ASP A 24 42.43 17.92 -3.71
N ASN A 25 41.43 17.39 -4.43
CA ASN A 25 41.63 16.58 -5.61
C ASN A 25 41.20 17.41 -6.83
N SER A 26 41.98 18.44 -7.15
CA SER A 26 41.92 19.12 -8.46
C SER A 26 42.52 18.19 -9.51
N GLY A 27 41.68 17.26 -9.98
CA GLY A 27 41.95 16.40 -11.12
C GLY A 27 42.00 17.21 -12.41
N GLU A 28 43.17 17.75 -12.70
CA GLU A 28 43.59 18.29 -13.98
C GLU A 28 43.72 17.12 -14.97
N SER A 29 42.59 16.77 -15.59
CA SER A 29 42.56 15.80 -16.69
C SER A 29 43.04 16.47 -17.96
N GLY A 30 44.24 16.06 -18.38
CA GLY A 30 44.90 16.47 -19.61
C GLY A 30 43.98 16.35 -20.82
N ARG A 31 43.79 17.48 -21.50
CA ARG A 31 43.10 17.58 -22.78
C ARG A 31 44.17 17.57 -23.86
N GLU A 32 44.29 16.45 -24.57
CA GLU A 32 45.12 16.35 -25.77
C GLU A 32 44.69 17.39 -26.83
N PRO A 33 45.63 18.15 -27.43
CA PRO A 33 45.31 19.06 -28.51
C PRO A 33 45.20 18.27 -29.83
N GLY A 34 43.99 17.90 -30.25
CA GLY A 34 43.83 17.27 -31.56
C GLY A 34 42.45 16.74 -31.97
N GLN A 35 41.45 16.69 -31.08
CA GLN A 35 40.13 16.19 -31.47
C GLN A 35 39.29 17.27 -32.14
N LYS A 36 39.09 17.11 -33.45
CA LYS A 36 38.13 17.86 -34.28
C LYS A 36 36.74 17.81 -33.63
N PRO A 37 36.00 18.94 -33.58
CA PRO A 37 34.69 18.98 -32.94
C PRO A 37 33.68 18.08 -33.68
N PRO A 38 32.80 17.35 -32.97
CA PRO A 38 31.76 16.55 -33.60
C PRO A 38 30.74 17.44 -34.32
N VAL A 39 30.62 17.25 -35.64
CA VAL A 39 29.89 18.08 -36.63
C VAL A 39 28.35 17.94 -36.54
N LEU A 40 27.79 17.47 -35.41
CA LEU A 40 26.35 17.23 -35.25
C LEU A 40 25.81 17.73 -33.91
N GLN A 41 26.21 18.93 -33.50
CA GLN A 41 25.45 19.70 -32.51
C GLN A 41 24.33 20.45 -33.25
N GLY A 42 23.11 19.93 -33.15
CA GLY A 42 21.92 20.66 -33.56
C GLY A 42 21.76 21.96 -32.76
N PRO A 43 20.92 22.90 -33.24
CA PRO A 43 20.70 24.18 -32.59
C PRO A 43 20.30 23.98 -31.12
N SER A 44 21.03 24.64 -30.22
CA SER A 44 20.78 24.63 -28.79
C SER A 44 19.37 25.14 -28.53
N ALA A 45 18.42 24.23 -28.32
CA ALA A 45 17.09 24.60 -27.87
C ALA A 45 17.23 25.15 -26.44
N PRO A 46 16.75 26.39 -26.16
CA PRO A 46 16.69 26.87 -24.78
C PRO A 46 15.82 25.91 -23.97
N ASP A 47 16.39 25.34 -22.90
CA ASP A 47 15.71 24.42 -22.00
C ASP A 47 14.71 25.24 -21.16
N ASN A 48 13.57 25.60 -21.77
CA ASN A 48 12.43 26.28 -21.12
C ASN A 48 11.67 25.30 -20.21
N ARG A 49 12.37 24.55 -19.38
CA ARG A 49 11.75 23.73 -18.35
C ARG A 49 11.47 24.63 -17.15
N PRO A 50 10.21 24.75 -16.70
CA PRO A 50 9.88 25.53 -15.52
C PRO A 50 10.63 24.96 -14.31
N GLU A 51 11.34 25.81 -13.56
CA GLU A 51 12.19 25.50 -12.39
C GLU A 51 11.49 24.77 -11.24
N LEU A 52 10.21 24.41 -11.37
CA LEU A 52 9.40 23.76 -10.33
C LEU A 52 9.32 22.24 -10.43
N LEU A 53 9.99 21.62 -11.41
CA LEU A 53 10.15 20.16 -11.47
C LEU A 53 11.51 19.75 -10.90
N ASP A 54 11.61 19.89 -9.58
CA ASP A 54 12.65 19.24 -8.78
C ASP A 54 12.68 17.75 -9.10
N ARG A 55 13.66 17.34 -9.90
CA ARG A 55 14.03 15.95 -10.18
C ARG A 55 14.50 15.29 -8.89
N ARG A 56 13.57 14.79 -8.07
CA ARG A 56 13.86 13.80 -7.03
C ARG A 56 13.25 12.46 -7.39
N PHE A 57 13.83 11.84 -8.40
CA PHE A 57 13.69 10.41 -8.69
C PHE A 57 15.06 9.90 -9.18
N GLY A 58 15.95 9.59 -8.24
CA GLY A 58 17.28 9.04 -8.52
C GLY A 58 18.22 9.29 -7.35
N GLY A 59 18.59 8.23 -6.63
CA GLY A 59 19.38 8.32 -5.41
C GLY A 59 20.78 8.87 -5.65
N SER A 60 21.17 9.84 -4.83
CA SER A 60 22.56 10.04 -4.44
C SER A 60 22.66 9.90 -2.93
N GLN A 61 23.58 9.05 -2.52
CA GLN A 61 23.85 8.62 -1.15
C GLN A 61 24.61 9.70 -0.34
N GLU A 62 25.06 10.76 -1.02
CA GLU A 62 25.90 11.86 -0.50
C GLU A 62 25.11 13.00 0.15
N GLY A 63 24.19 12.67 1.05
CA GLY A 63 23.35 13.66 1.72
C GLY A 63 23.19 13.46 3.21
N ALA A 64 24.07 12.70 3.86
CA ALA A 64 23.95 12.40 5.29
C ALA A 64 23.90 13.67 6.16
N GLY A 65 24.64 14.72 5.82
CA GLY A 65 24.62 16.01 6.54
C GLY A 65 23.37 16.86 6.29
N ASN A 66 22.66 16.68 5.18
CA ASN A 66 21.42 17.41 4.86
C ASN A 66 20.14 16.67 5.32
N ARG A 67 20.27 15.46 5.87
CA ARG A 67 19.16 14.70 6.47
C ARG A 67 18.62 15.32 7.76
N MET A 68 19.42 16.15 8.44
CA MET A 68 18.98 16.86 9.65
C MET A 68 18.23 18.16 9.34
N ARG A 69 18.54 18.85 8.23
CA ARG A 69 17.82 20.07 7.81
C ARG A 69 16.52 19.78 7.07
N ALA A 70 16.46 18.66 6.36
CA ALA A 70 15.18 18.03 6.06
C ALA A 70 14.80 17.15 7.25
N MET A 71 14.49 17.75 8.41
CA MET A 71 13.67 17.07 9.41
C MET A 71 12.43 16.60 8.65
N LYS A 72 12.46 15.34 8.20
CA LYS A 72 11.34 14.69 7.55
C LYS A 72 10.22 14.88 8.54
N ILE A 73 9.23 15.71 8.17
CA ILE A 73 8.06 16.01 8.99
C ILE A 73 7.67 14.71 9.68
N ILE A 74 7.95 14.63 10.98
CA ILE A 74 7.81 13.39 11.72
C ILE A 74 6.33 13.07 11.64
N PRO A 75 5.93 11.89 11.13
CA PRO A 75 4.52 11.56 11.06
C PRO A 75 3.92 11.73 12.46
N PRO A 76 2.83 12.49 12.62
CA PRO A 76 2.31 12.81 13.96
C PRO A 76 2.02 11.57 14.80
N LYS A 77 1.64 10.45 14.16
CA LYS A 77 1.42 9.16 14.81
C LYS A 77 2.70 8.58 15.42
N ASP A 78 3.82 8.68 14.72
CA ASP A 78 5.11 8.14 15.17
C ASP A 78 5.59 8.94 16.39
N LEU A 79 5.46 10.27 16.37
CA LEU A 79 5.78 11.11 17.54
C LEU A 79 4.87 10.77 18.73
N GLN A 80 3.56 10.63 18.52
CA GLN A 80 2.63 10.26 19.60
C GLN A 80 2.97 8.90 20.22
N GLN A 81 3.33 7.91 19.39
CA GLN A 81 3.78 6.60 19.87
C GLN A 81 5.09 6.68 20.63
N ALA A 82 6.05 7.49 20.16
CA ALA A 82 7.32 7.70 20.85
C ALA A 82 7.12 8.41 22.21
N LEU A 83 6.28 9.46 22.27
CA LEU A 83 5.93 10.13 23.53
C LEU A 83 5.19 9.20 24.49
N LYS A 84 4.31 8.32 23.98
CA LYS A 84 3.66 7.29 24.80
C LYS A 84 4.67 6.30 25.38
N ALA A 85 5.74 5.97 24.66
CA ALA A 85 6.81 5.14 25.18
C ALA A 85 7.59 5.83 26.31
N LEU A 86 7.77 7.16 26.28
CA LEU A 86 8.35 7.91 27.41
C LEU A 86 7.47 7.88 28.67
N LEU A 87 6.16 7.68 28.52
CA LEU A 87 5.20 7.60 29.64
C LEU A 87 5.07 6.19 30.23
N SER A 88 5.57 5.15 29.54
CA SER A 88 5.45 3.79 30.03
C SER A 88 6.28 3.56 31.29
N GLU A 89 5.81 2.70 32.19
CA GLU A 89 6.54 2.31 33.39
C GLU A 89 7.86 1.58 33.08
N ASP A 90 7.95 0.97 31.90
CA ASP A 90 9.14 0.28 31.40
C ASP A 90 10.23 1.22 30.87
N ALA A 91 9.96 2.54 30.76
CA ALA A 91 10.95 3.51 30.31
C ALA A 91 12.02 3.74 31.37
N GLU A 92 13.28 3.89 30.93
CA GLU A 92 14.38 4.20 31.84
C GLU A 92 14.08 5.49 32.64
N PRO A 93 14.33 5.53 33.97
CA PRO A 93 13.97 6.69 34.80
C PRO A 93 14.55 8.03 34.32
N ALA A 94 15.74 8.02 33.71
CA ALA A 94 16.39 9.21 33.15
C ALA A 94 15.70 9.75 31.89
N VAL A 95 14.93 8.91 31.20
CA VAL A 95 14.24 9.21 29.94
C VAL A 95 12.74 9.39 30.16
N ARG A 96 12.19 8.93 31.28
CA ARG A 96 10.77 9.10 31.62
C ARG A 96 10.38 10.58 31.66
N LEU A 97 9.19 10.90 31.15
CA LEU A 97 8.64 12.26 31.25
C LEU A 97 8.33 12.61 32.72
N SER A 98 8.69 13.82 33.14
CA SER A 98 8.25 14.35 34.42
C SER A 98 6.75 14.72 34.36
N ALA A 99 6.09 14.75 35.53
CA ALA A 99 4.68 15.13 35.62
C ALA A 99 4.42 16.55 35.08
N ASP A 100 5.34 17.48 35.33
CA ASP A 100 5.25 18.86 34.83
C ASP A 100 5.41 18.93 33.31
N GLN A 101 6.37 18.18 32.75
CA GLN A 101 6.54 18.08 31.29
C GLN A 101 5.30 17.48 30.64
N GLU A 102 4.74 16.41 31.20
CA GLU A 102 3.54 15.78 30.69
C GLU A 102 2.35 16.77 30.67
N LYS A 103 2.14 17.48 31.78
CA LYS A 103 1.10 18.51 31.87
C LYS A 103 1.28 19.58 30.80
N LYS A 104 2.50 20.10 30.63
CA LYS A 104 2.81 21.15 29.66
C LYS A 104 2.63 20.68 28.21
N ILE A 105 3.03 19.45 27.89
CA ILE A 105 2.80 18.84 26.57
C ILE A 105 1.30 18.71 26.29
N ARG A 106 0.50 18.28 27.28
CA ARG A 106 -0.96 18.19 27.15
C ARG A 106 -1.59 19.56 26.88
N GLU A 107 -1.16 20.60 27.60
CA GLU A 107 -1.61 21.97 27.40
C GLU A 107 -1.27 22.49 25.99
N LEU A 108 -0.04 22.26 25.51
CA LEU A 108 0.38 22.62 24.16
C LEU A 108 -0.49 21.97 23.07
N VAL A 109 -0.81 20.68 23.24
CA VAL A 109 -1.68 19.94 22.31
C VAL A 109 -3.11 20.50 22.35
N ALA A 110 -3.67 20.74 23.54
CA ALA A 110 -5.01 21.28 23.70
C ALA A 110 -5.14 22.67 23.05
N GLN A 111 -4.17 23.56 23.29
CA GLN A 111 -4.13 24.89 22.68
C GLN A 111 -4.06 24.80 21.16
N PHE A 112 -3.17 23.96 20.61
CA PHE A 112 -3.06 23.78 19.17
C PHE A 112 -4.37 23.29 18.53
N GLU A 113 -5.07 22.34 19.18
CA GLU A 113 -6.38 21.90 18.69
C GLU A 113 -7.42 23.01 18.70
N GLN A 114 -7.45 23.83 19.75
CA GLN A 114 -8.34 24.98 19.86
C GLN A 114 -8.05 25.98 18.73
N ASP A 115 -6.78 26.37 18.54
CA ASP A 115 -6.36 27.29 17.49
C ASP A 115 -6.72 26.76 16.10
N ARG A 116 -6.48 25.47 15.85
CA ARG A 116 -6.83 24.83 14.57
C ARG A 116 -8.33 24.83 14.34
N ARG A 117 -9.15 24.55 15.37
CA ARG A 117 -10.62 24.57 15.27
C ARG A 117 -11.13 25.99 15.01
N ALA A 118 -10.58 26.98 15.70
CA ALA A 118 -10.91 28.39 15.48
C ALA A 118 -10.59 28.81 14.05
N TYR A 119 -9.37 28.54 13.58
CA TYR A 119 -8.92 28.83 12.22
C TYR A 119 -9.79 28.16 11.15
N GLN A 120 -10.11 26.87 11.32
CA GLN A 120 -10.99 26.16 10.39
C GLN A 120 -12.40 26.73 10.37
N LYS A 121 -12.94 27.15 11.53
CA LYS A 121 -14.26 27.76 11.63
C LYS A 121 -14.31 29.09 10.88
N GLU A 122 -13.29 29.93 11.06
CA GLU A 122 -13.14 31.23 10.39
C GLU A 122 -13.06 31.08 8.86
N HIS A 123 -12.19 30.20 8.36
CA HIS A 123 -11.99 30.01 6.91
C HIS A 123 -12.95 29.01 6.27
N ARG A 124 -13.94 28.47 7.00
CA ARG A 124 -14.85 27.42 6.48
C ARG A 124 -15.59 27.88 5.22
N ALA A 125 -16.16 29.09 5.25
CA ALA A 125 -16.95 29.64 4.16
C ALA A 125 -16.08 29.91 2.92
N GLU A 126 -14.90 30.47 3.13
CA GLU A 126 -13.92 30.75 2.06
C GLU A 126 -13.44 29.46 1.40
N LEU A 127 -13.05 28.45 2.19
CA LEU A 127 -12.67 27.14 1.67
C LEU A 127 -13.81 26.46 0.89
N ALA A 128 -15.06 26.61 1.35
CA ALA A 128 -16.22 26.10 0.62
C ALA A 128 -16.44 26.83 -0.72
N LYS A 129 -16.16 28.13 -0.80
CA LYS A 129 -16.15 28.89 -2.06
C LYS A 129 -15.04 28.40 -3.00
N LEU A 130 -13.80 28.34 -2.51
CA LEU A 130 -12.64 27.89 -3.29
C LEU A 130 -12.78 26.46 -3.79
N ARG A 131 -13.41 25.55 -3.02
CA ARG A 131 -13.70 24.18 -3.49
C ARG A 131 -14.69 24.15 -4.65
N ARG A 132 -15.70 25.02 -4.64
CA ARG A 132 -16.65 25.16 -5.77
C ARG A 132 -15.92 25.67 -7.01
N GLU A 133 -15.13 26.73 -6.86
CA GLU A 133 -14.32 27.33 -7.94
C GLU A 133 -13.29 26.34 -8.50
N ALA A 134 -12.65 25.54 -7.64
CA ALA A 134 -11.67 24.52 -8.02
C ALA A 134 -12.27 23.28 -8.72
N GLY A 135 -13.60 23.23 -8.92
CA GLY A 135 -14.32 22.10 -9.50
C GLY A 135 -14.44 20.89 -8.56
N LEU A 136 -14.10 21.03 -7.28
CA LEU A 136 -14.14 19.96 -6.26
C LEU A 136 -15.51 19.85 -5.56
N GLY A 137 -16.40 20.83 -5.75
CA GLY A 137 -17.67 20.93 -5.01
C GLY A 137 -18.72 19.85 -5.34
N ARG A 138 -18.67 19.21 -6.51
CA ARG A 138 -19.71 18.25 -6.95
C ARG A 138 -19.74 16.94 -6.16
N GLU A 139 -18.62 16.53 -5.56
CA GLU A 139 -18.58 15.32 -4.71
C GLU A 139 -19.14 15.57 -3.31
N ILE A 140 -19.06 16.80 -2.79
CA ILE A 140 -19.50 17.13 -1.42
C ILE A 140 -21.03 17.22 -1.33
N GLN A 141 -21.71 17.73 -2.36
CA GLN A 141 -23.18 17.75 -2.39
C GLN A 141 -23.80 16.33 -2.36
N ARG A 142 -23.04 15.28 -2.74
CA ARG A 142 -23.46 13.89 -2.56
C ARG A 142 -23.24 13.35 -1.15
N ALA A 143 -22.30 13.93 -0.40
CA ALA A 143 -21.99 13.56 0.98
C ALA A 143 -22.83 14.34 2.00
N GLU A 144 -23.24 15.56 1.69
CA GLU A 144 -24.23 16.34 2.47
C GLU A 144 -25.68 15.89 2.20
N ARG A 145 -25.89 15.00 1.21
CA ARG A 145 -27.16 14.30 1.04
C ARG A 145 -27.32 13.32 2.21
N ASP A 146 -27.95 13.83 3.25
CA ASP A 146 -28.38 13.21 4.50
C ASP A 146 -27.90 11.76 4.72
N PRO A 147 -26.87 11.53 5.56
CA PRO A 147 -26.40 10.19 5.87
C PRO A 147 -27.48 9.30 6.49
N SER A 148 -28.56 9.88 7.04
CA SER A 148 -29.71 9.13 7.55
C SER A 148 -30.49 8.39 6.45
N GLN A 149 -30.46 8.85 5.19
CA GLN A 149 -31.07 8.12 4.07
C GLN A 149 -30.19 6.96 3.55
N GLN A 150 -28.93 6.87 3.99
CA GLN A 150 -28.00 5.82 3.54
C GLN A 150 -27.85 4.65 4.52
N THR A 151 -28.29 4.80 5.77
CA THR A 151 -28.25 3.74 6.80
C THR A 151 -29.34 2.68 6.62
N ASP A 152 -30.52 3.05 6.12
CA ASP A 152 -31.64 2.09 6.01
C ASP A 152 -31.52 1.12 4.83
N GLY A 153 -30.68 1.44 3.84
CA GLY A 153 -30.43 0.56 2.68
C GLY A 153 -29.27 -0.43 2.84
N ARG A 154 -28.40 -0.27 3.86
CA ARG A 154 -27.22 -1.14 4.07
C ARG A 154 -27.34 -2.09 5.26
N ALA A 155 -28.22 -1.83 6.22
CA ALA A 155 -28.41 -2.71 7.37
C ALA A 155 -29.04 -4.08 7.02
N ARG A 156 -29.74 -4.22 5.89
CA ARG A 156 -30.35 -5.50 5.48
C ARG A 156 -29.49 -6.39 4.56
N ARG A 157 -28.25 -6.00 4.22
CA ARG A 157 -27.44 -6.74 3.24
C ARG A 157 -26.23 -7.49 3.79
N ASN A 158 -25.99 -7.50 5.11
CA ASN A 158 -24.78 -8.09 5.70
C ASN A 158 -25.00 -9.18 6.76
N LEU A 159 -26.22 -9.69 6.98
CA LEU A 159 -26.47 -10.75 7.98
C LEU A 159 -26.54 -12.19 7.43
N ASN A 160 -26.36 -12.40 6.11
CA ASN A 160 -26.27 -13.74 5.51
C ASN A 160 -25.05 -13.86 4.57
N THR A 161 -23.82 -13.80 5.11
CA THR A 161 -22.60 -13.97 4.30
C THR A 161 -21.67 -15.07 4.82
N ASP A 162 -22.24 -16.23 5.15
CA ASP A 162 -21.48 -17.49 5.24
C ASP A 162 -21.63 -18.39 3.98
N GLU A 163 -22.51 -18.04 3.03
CA GLU A 163 -22.71 -18.83 1.78
C GLU A 163 -22.12 -18.20 0.51
N ARG A 164 -21.38 -17.09 0.59
CA ARG A 164 -20.81 -16.41 -0.60
C ARG A 164 -19.41 -16.88 -1.04
N THR A 165 -18.87 -17.92 -0.42
CA THR A 165 -17.57 -18.53 -0.76
C THR A 165 -17.59 -19.44 -1.99
N MET A 166 -18.76 -19.67 -2.63
CA MET A 166 -18.88 -20.50 -3.84
C MET A 166 -19.26 -19.72 -5.11
N ARG A 167 -19.17 -18.39 -5.10
CA ARG A 167 -19.31 -17.63 -6.36
C ARG A 167 -17.95 -17.58 -7.04
N GLU A 168 -17.87 -18.25 -8.19
CA GLU A 168 -16.68 -18.35 -9.04
C GLU A 168 -15.91 -17.02 -9.12
N PRO A 169 -14.55 -17.06 -9.13
CA PRO A 169 -13.75 -15.88 -9.30
C PRO A 169 -14.08 -15.28 -10.68
N ILE A 170 -14.92 -14.23 -10.70
CA ILE A 170 -15.16 -13.41 -11.87
C ILE A 170 -13.79 -12.98 -12.38
N THR A 171 -13.39 -13.55 -13.50
CA THR A 171 -12.11 -13.31 -14.16
C THR A 171 -12.02 -11.82 -14.44
N ARG A 172 -11.06 -11.15 -13.78
CA ARG A 172 -10.84 -9.69 -13.80
C ARG A 172 -10.57 -9.10 -15.19
N GLN A 173 -10.49 -9.94 -16.23
CA GLN A 173 -10.29 -9.53 -17.62
C GLN A 173 -11.57 -9.13 -18.36
N GLN A 174 -12.78 -9.43 -17.87
CA GLN A 174 -14.04 -8.97 -18.50
C GLN A 174 -14.89 -8.03 -17.63
N ALA A 175 -14.60 -7.91 -16.32
CA ALA A 175 -15.30 -6.99 -15.42
C ALA A 175 -14.74 -5.54 -15.40
N ILE A 176 -13.83 -5.21 -16.32
CA ILE A 176 -13.37 -3.82 -16.58
C ILE A 176 -14.23 -3.16 -17.68
N GLY A 177 -15.03 -3.94 -18.43
CA GLY A 177 -15.74 -3.46 -19.62
C GLY A 177 -17.00 -2.63 -19.38
N ASN A 178 -17.60 -2.61 -18.19
CA ASN A 178 -18.85 -1.88 -17.97
C ASN A 178 -19.13 -1.59 -16.48
N ARG A 179 -18.27 -0.81 -15.83
CA ARG A 179 -18.70 0.00 -14.68
C ARG A 179 -19.11 1.39 -15.19
N PRO A 180 -20.38 1.59 -15.61
CA PRO A 180 -20.87 2.93 -15.90
C PRO A 180 -20.87 3.71 -14.59
N GLY A 181 -19.96 4.67 -14.42
CA GLY A 181 -20.09 5.63 -13.31
C GLY A 181 -18.82 6.20 -12.69
N ARG A 182 -17.63 5.73 -13.08
CA ARG A 182 -16.39 6.44 -12.72
C ARG A 182 -15.42 6.45 -13.89
N ARG A 183 -15.88 7.00 -15.01
CA ARG A 183 -14.97 7.63 -15.96
C ARG A 183 -14.29 8.73 -15.16
N GLN A 184 -13.11 8.45 -14.61
CA GLN A 184 -12.16 9.51 -14.30
C GLN A 184 -12.17 10.39 -15.55
N SER A 185 -12.47 11.66 -15.40
CA SER A 185 -12.36 12.65 -16.46
C SER A 185 -10.87 12.71 -16.81
N VAL A 186 -10.44 11.77 -17.65
CA VAL A 186 -9.09 11.64 -18.15
C VAL A 186 -8.87 12.93 -18.96
N ASP A 187 -7.96 13.76 -18.45
CA ASP A 187 -7.33 14.89 -19.15
C ASP A 187 -8.09 16.21 -19.31
N GLN A 188 -9.05 16.54 -18.45
CA GLN A 188 -9.39 17.97 -18.31
C GLN A 188 -8.30 18.67 -17.51
N GLN A 189 -7.38 19.34 -18.22
CA GLN A 189 -6.46 20.29 -17.60
C GLN A 189 -7.27 21.29 -16.78
N PRO A 190 -6.86 21.59 -15.52
CA PRO A 190 -7.58 22.54 -14.70
C PRO A 190 -7.60 23.90 -15.38
N THR A 191 -8.76 24.58 -15.36
CA THR A 191 -8.83 25.95 -15.87
C THR A 191 -7.90 26.87 -15.05
N PRO A 192 -7.41 27.99 -15.62
CA PRO A 192 -6.57 28.93 -14.87
C PRO A 192 -7.22 29.42 -13.57
N GLU A 193 -8.54 29.60 -13.56
CA GLU A 193 -9.31 29.94 -12.37
C GLU A 193 -9.31 28.81 -11.33
N GLN A 194 -9.47 27.55 -11.77
CA GLN A 194 -9.38 26.40 -10.87
C GLN A 194 -7.98 26.26 -10.27
N ALA A 195 -6.92 26.54 -11.04
CA ALA A 195 -5.55 26.53 -10.55
C ALA A 195 -5.35 27.61 -9.45
N ARG A 196 -5.78 28.85 -9.71
CA ARG A 196 -5.73 29.94 -8.72
C ARG A 196 -6.54 29.63 -7.45
N ALA A 197 -7.73 29.04 -7.59
CA ALA A 197 -8.55 28.62 -6.46
C ALA A 197 -7.84 27.53 -5.62
N ARG A 198 -7.17 26.58 -6.28
CA ARG A 198 -6.37 25.54 -5.60
C ARG A 198 -5.15 26.13 -4.88
N GLU A 199 -4.49 27.11 -5.47
CA GLU A 199 -3.37 27.82 -4.85
C GLU A 199 -3.81 28.60 -3.61
N LYS A 200 -4.90 29.38 -3.70
CA LYS A 200 -5.47 30.07 -2.53
C LYS A 200 -5.89 29.09 -1.44
N MET A 201 -6.53 27.98 -1.81
CA MET A 201 -6.89 26.94 -0.85
C MET A 201 -5.65 26.36 -0.15
N ARG A 202 -4.56 26.13 -0.89
CA ARG A 202 -3.28 25.69 -0.32
C ARG A 202 -2.70 26.75 0.62
N ALA A 203 -2.73 28.03 0.23
CA ALA A 203 -2.23 29.13 1.05
C ALA A 203 -2.98 29.23 2.39
N ILE A 204 -4.31 29.12 2.39
CA ILE A 204 -5.12 29.08 3.63
C ILE A 204 -4.73 27.87 4.48
N MET A 205 -4.61 26.68 3.88
CA MET A 205 -4.22 25.48 4.63
C MET A 205 -2.79 25.55 5.21
N GLN A 206 -1.89 26.27 4.56
CA GLN A 206 -0.51 26.49 5.01
C GLN A 206 -0.39 27.62 6.05
N ALA A 207 -1.25 28.63 6.00
CA ALA A 207 -1.27 29.75 6.94
C ALA A 207 -1.87 29.39 8.31
N GLY A 208 -2.69 28.33 8.37
CA GLY A 208 -3.23 27.84 9.63
C GLY A 208 -2.17 27.26 10.58
N PRO A 209 -2.53 27.00 11.85
CA PRO A 209 -1.62 26.38 12.81
C PRO A 209 -1.03 25.07 12.28
N GLN A 210 0.30 25.00 12.18
CA GLN A 210 1.00 23.84 11.63
C GLN A 210 1.38 22.83 12.72
N ALA A 211 1.25 21.55 12.38
CA ALA A 211 1.68 20.48 13.28
C ALA A 211 3.20 20.53 13.53
N ALA A 212 4.00 21.01 12.56
CA ALA A 212 5.44 21.16 12.71
C ALA A 212 5.81 22.11 13.86
N ASP A 213 5.09 23.23 14.00
CA ASP A 213 5.34 24.20 15.07
C ASP A 213 5.00 23.61 16.45
N LEU A 214 3.90 22.85 16.53
CA LEU A 214 3.58 22.09 17.75
C LEU A 214 4.67 21.07 18.08
N GLN A 215 5.15 20.32 17.09
CA GLN A 215 6.23 19.35 17.29
C GLN A 215 7.49 20.03 17.81
N GLN A 216 7.91 21.15 17.22
CA GLN A 216 9.07 21.92 17.69
C GLN A 216 8.89 22.39 19.14
N LYS A 217 7.71 22.91 19.49
CA LYS A 217 7.41 23.31 20.88
C LYS A 217 7.50 22.13 21.84
N ILE A 218 6.94 20.97 21.49
CA ILE A 218 7.04 19.75 22.31
C ILE A 218 8.50 19.32 22.46
N TYR A 219 9.27 19.29 21.37
CA TYR A 219 10.69 18.92 21.39
C TYR A 219 11.54 19.85 22.25
N ALA A 220 11.19 21.15 22.31
CA ALA A 220 11.87 22.11 23.16
C ALA A 220 11.66 21.84 24.67
N GLU A 221 10.52 21.24 25.05
CA GLU A 221 10.24 20.84 26.43
C GLU A 221 10.97 19.56 26.86
N LEU A 222 11.51 18.79 25.91
CA LEU A 222 12.22 17.54 26.18
C LEU A 222 13.69 17.80 26.55
N THR A 223 14.20 17.00 27.49
CA THR A 223 15.64 16.95 27.78
C THR A 223 16.41 16.34 26.61
N GLN A 224 17.73 16.51 26.56
CA GLN A 224 18.55 15.94 25.48
C GLN A 224 18.43 14.41 25.41
N ALA A 225 18.49 13.72 26.55
CA ALA A 225 18.32 12.26 26.63
C ALA A 225 16.95 11.80 26.13
N GLN A 226 15.88 12.54 26.47
CA GLN A 226 14.53 12.28 25.96
C GLN A 226 14.43 12.46 24.45
N ARG A 227 15.06 13.50 23.89
CA ARG A 227 15.07 13.74 22.43
C ARG A 227 15.77 12.62 21.68
N GLU A 228 16.93 12.18 22.14
CA GLU A 228 17.68 11.08 21.54
C GLU A 228 16.87 9.77 21.55
N PHE A 229 16.18 9.47 22.66
CA PHE A 229 15.29 8.32 22.74
C PHE A 229 14.13 8.41 21.75
N VAL A 230 13.47 9.58 21.67
CA VAL A 230 12.35 9.80 20.73
C VAL A 230 12.82 9.65 19.29
N ASP A 231 13.97 10.22 18.95
CA ASP A 231 14.55 10.13 17.60
C ASP A 231 14.92 8.69 17.23
N ALA A 232 15.47 7.92 18.17
CA ALA A 232 15.72 6.48 17.99
C ALA A 232 14.43 5.71 17.71
N ARG A 233 13.35 5.96 18.49
CA ARG A 233 12.04 5.31 18.26
C ARG A 233 11.41 5.71 16.92
N ILE A 234 11.53 6.96 16.51
CA ILE A 234 11.05 7.41 15.20
C ILE A 234 11.82 6.73 14.08
N ALA A 235 13.14 6.54 14.22
CA ALA A 235 13.94 5.80 13.26
C ALA A 235 13.47 4.34 13.13
N GLU A 236 13.21 3.66 14.26
CA GLU A 236 12.64 2.30 14.28
C GLU A 236 11.28 2.24 13.55
N PHE A 237 10.35 3.16 13.84
CA PHE A 237 9.05 3.21 13.16
C PHE A 237 9.18 3.51 11.66
N ALA A 238 10.15 4.34 11.26
CA ALA A 238 10.42 4.61 9.87
C ALA A 238 10.93 3.36 9.13
N GLU A 239 11.79 2.55 9.78
CA GLU A 239 12.27 1.29 9.26
C GLU A 239 11.16 0.25 9.14
N GLN A 240 10.36 0.05 10.19
CA GLN A 240 9.20 -0.86 10.17
C GLN A 240 8.24 -0.55 9.02
N ARG A 241 7.92 0.73 8.80
CA ARG A 241 7.08 1.15 7.66
C ARG A 241 7.77 0.93 6.31
N ALA A 242 9.10 1.04 6.23
CA ALA A 242 9.83 0.70 5.02
C ALA A 242 9.71 -0.80 4.72
N GLN A 243 9.95 -1.65 5.72
CA GLN A 243 9.80 -3.10 5.62
C GLN A 243 8.36 -3.51 5.24
N GLU A 244 7.35 -2.91 5.87
CA GLU A 244 5.94 -3.17 5.56
C GLU A 244 5.61 -2.81 4.09
N ARG A 245 6.07 -1.66 3.60
CA ARG A 245 5.87 -1.26 2.20
C ARG A 245 6.56 -2.23 1.23
N ASP A 246 7.75 -2.71 1.56
CA ASP A 246 8.48 -3.66 0.73
C ASP A 246 7.80 -5.04 0.72
N MET A 247 7.28 -5.48 1.87
CA MET A 247 6.45 -6.67 1.97
C MET A 247 5.16 -6.54 1.15
N GLN A 248 4.44 -5.41 1.26
CA GLN A 248 3.25 -5.14 0.45
C GLN A 248 3.56 -5.12 -1.05
N ARG A 249 4.71 -4.54 -1.46
CA ARG A 249 5.18 -4.58 -2.85
C ARG A 249 5.48 -6.00 -3.31
N PHE A 250 6.13 -6.81 -2.47
CA PHE A 250 6.41 -8.21 -2.76
C PHE A 250 5.12 -9.01 -2.91
N GLU A 251 4.17 -8.86 -1.99
CA GLU A 251 2.86 -9.52 -2.06
C GLU A 251 2.10 -9.13 -3.32
N ARG A 252 2.09 -7.83 -3.66
CA ARG A 252 1.47 -7.35 -4.88
C ARG A 252 2.11 -7.98 -6.11
N ARG A 253 3.45 -7.97 -6.20
CA ARG A 253 4.19 -8.65 -7.29
C ARG A 253 3.92 -10.15 -7.34
N ARG A 254 3.75 -10.81 -6.20
CA ARG A 254 3.40 -12.24 -6.12
C ARG A 254 1.99 -12.48 -6.65
N LYS A 255 1.02 -11.66 -6.24
CA LYS A 255 -0.38 -11.71 -6.71
C LYS A 255 -0.47 -11.43 -8.21
N ASP A 256 0.26 -10.42 -8.70
CA ASP A 256 0.30 -10.06 -10.11
C ASP A 256 0.91 -11.19 -10.96
N ARG A 257 2.03 -11.79 -10.52
CA ARG A 257 2.61 -12.98 -11.17
C ARG A 257 1.65 -14.18 -11.16
N GLN A 258 0.93 -14.41 -10.06
CA GLN A 258 -0.08 -15.47 -10.01
C GLN A 258 -1.26 -15.19 -10.95
N ALA A 259 -1.71 -13.94 -11.06
CA ALA A 259 -2.76 -13.54 -11.98
C ALA A 259 -2.30 -13.69 -13.43
N GLU A 260 -1.06 -13.30 -13.73
CA GLU A 260 -0.44 -13.47 -15.03
C GLU A 260 -0.33 -14.96 -15.41
N GLN A 261 0.20 -15.81 -14.51
CA GLN A 261 0.23 -17.27 -14.72
C GLN A 261 -1.17 -17.86 -14.92
N ARG A 262 -2.19 -17.35 -14.22
CA ARG A 262 -3.59 -17.76 -14.42
C ARG A 262 -4.12 -17.32 -15.78
N SER A 263 -3.73 -16.15 -16.28
CA SER A 263 -4.13 -15.67 -17.61
C SER A 263 -3.38 -16.38 -18.76
N GLN A 264 -2.12 -16.74 -18.54
CA GLN A 264 -1.30 -17.49 -19.51
C GLN A 264 -1.70 -18.97 -19.58
N ARG A 265 -2.30 -19.52 -18.51
CA ARG A 265 -3.01 -20.80 -18.58
C ARG A 265 -4.17 -20.61 -19.56
N ARG A 266 -3.91 -20.97 -20.83
CA ARG A 266 -4.91 -20.99 -21.90
C ARG A 266 -6.21 -21.55 -21.33
N PRO A 267 -7.36 -20.89 -21.52
CA PRO A 267 -8.63 -21.45 -21.12
C PRO A 267 -8.67 -22.87 -21.70
N ARG A 268 -8.84 -23.87 -20.82
CA ARG A 268 -8.93 -25.25 -21.28
C ARG A 268 -10.07 -25.29 -22.28
N GLN A 269 -9.79 -25.72 -23.50
CA GLN A 269 -10.83 -25.98 -24.47
C GLN A 269 -11.76 -27.01 -23.84
N VAL A 270 -12.95 -26.57 -23.45
CA VAL A 270 -14.01 -27.47 -23.02
C VAL A 270 -14.54 -28.08 -24.31
N THR A 271 -14.26 -29.36 -24.52
CA THR A 271 -14.80 -30.10 -25.66
C THR A 271 -16.31 -30.17 -25.50
N ASP A 272 -17.04 -29.58 -26.44
CA ASP A 272 -18.50 -29.69 -26.49
C ASP A 272 -18.87 -31.06 -27.07
N TRP A 273 -19.13 -32.02 -26.19
CA TRP A 273 -19.42 -33.40 -26.56
C TRP A 273 -20.68 -33.55 -27.43
N SER A 274 -21.59 -32.57 -27.39
CA SER A 274 -22.79 -32.59 -28.23
C SER A 274 -22.46 -32.40 -29.72
N ARG A 275 -21.36 -31.71 -30.04
CA ARG A 275 -20.90 -31.47 -31.41
C ARG A 275 -19.97 -32.55 -31.95
N VAL A 276 -19.49 -33.45 -31.08
CA VAL A 276 -18.56 -34.52 -31.45
C VAL A 276 -19.24 -35.63 -32.24
N TYR A 277 -20.55 -35.80 -32.08
CA TYR A 277 -21.36 -36.74 -32.84
C TYR A 277 -22.30 -35.97 -33.75
N ASN A 278 -22.31 -36.29 -35.04
CA ASN A 278 -23.32 -35.77 -35.98
C ASN A 278 -24.68 -36.43 -35.70
N GLU A 279 -25.75 -35.87 -36.28
CA GLU A 279 -27.11 -36.43 -36.19
C GLU A 279 -27.16 -37.90 -36.66
N ASP A 280 -26.35 -38.25 -37.66
CA ASP A 280 -26.21 -39.60 -38.21
C ASP A 280 -25.41 -40.56 -37.31
N GLY A 281 -24.95 -40.11 -36.14
CA GLY A 281 -24.13 -40.89 -35.21
C GLY A 281 -22.67 -41.09 -35.67
N THR A 282 -22.24 -40.42 -36.74
CA THR A 282 -20.83 -40.39 -37.19
C THR A 282 -20.01 -39.40 -36.35
N VAL A 283 -18.70 -39.62 -36.24
CA VAL A 283 -17.82 -38.75 -35.43
C VAL A 283 -17.40 -37.53 -36.23
N ASN A 284 -17.71 -36.33 -35.72
CA ASN A 284 -17.21 -35.07 -36.24
C ASN A 284 -15.79 -34.79 -35.71
N LEU A 285 -14.78 -34.93 -36.58
CA LEU A 285 -13.38 -34.73 -36.21
C LEU A 285 -13.02 -33.26 -35.95
N ASP A 286 -13.75 -32.31 -36.54
CA ASP A 286 -13.47 -30.87 -36.41
C ASP A 286 -13.89 -30.32 -35.04
N ALA A 287 -14.82 -31.00 -34.36
CA ALA A 287 -15.25 -30.68 -33.01
C ALA A 287 -14.25 -31.16 -31.93
N LEU A 288 -13.27 -32.00 -32.29
CA LEU A 288 -12.27 -32.53 -31.38
C LEU A 288 -10.99 -31.68 -31.38
N PRO A 289 -10.20 -31.69 -30.28
CA PRO A 289 -8.89 -31.07 -30.29
C PRO A 289 -8.00 -31.65 -31.39
N ALA A 290 -7.28 -30.80 -32.13
CA ALA A 290 -6.50 -31.19 -33.32
C ALA A 290 -5.65 -32.47 -33.12
N ARG A 291 -4.95 -32.57 -31.98
CA ARG A 291 -4.12 -33.75 -31.63
C ARG A 291 -4.89 -35.07 -31.55
N VAL A 292 -6.16 -35.02 -31.16
CA VAL A 292 -7.04 -36.19 -31.07
C VAL A 292 -7.62 -36.49 -32.44
N ALA A 293 -8.07 -35.45 -33.16
CA ALA A 293 -8.55 -35.58 -34.54
C ALA A 293 -7.51 -36.24 -35.46
N ASP A 294 -6.25 -35.77 -35.41
CA ASP A 294 -5.14 -36.32 -36.21
C ASP A 294 -4.89 -37.81 -35.97
N ARG A 295 -5.06 -38.28 -34.72
CA ARG A 295 -4.88 -39.69 -34.35
C ARG A 295 -6.04 -40.57 -34.78
N LEU A 296 -7.24 -40.00 -34.87
CA LEU A 296 -8.46 -40.73 -35.24
C LEU A 296 -8.69 -40.74 -36.75
N LYS A 297 -8.11 -39.78 -37.48
CA LYS A 297 -8.23 -39.65 -38.94
C LYS A 297 -7.91 -40.93 -39.74
N PRO A 298 -6.85 -41.72 -39.43
CA PRO A 298 -6.53 -42.92 -40.21
C PRO A 298 -7.36 -44.16 -39.83
N LEU A 299 -8.18 -44.11 -38.77
CA LEU A 299 -8.91 -45.27 -38.26
C LEU A 299 -10.24 -45.50 -39.00
N SER A 300 -10.76 -46.73 -38.94
CA SER A 300 -12.12 -47.06 -39.39
C SER A 300 -13.17 -46.30 -38.55
N GLU A 301 -14.40 -46.14 -39.04
CA GLU A 301 -15.42 -45.39 -38.31
C GLU A 301 -15.78 -46.03 -36.95
N ALA A 302 -15.83 -47.37 -36.90
CA ALA A 302 -16.06 -48.10 -35.66
C ALA A 302 -14.94 -47.87 -34.63
N ASP A 303 -13.69 -47.85 -35.08
CA ASP A 303 -12.53 -47.58 -34.23
C ASP A 303 -12.44 -46.11 -33.82
N ARG A 304 -12.88 -45.18 -34.68
CA ARG A 304 -13.03 -43.77 -34.32
C ARG A 304 -14.02 -43.58 -33.18
N LYS A 305 -15.21 -44.21 -33.24
CA LYS A 305 -16.22 -44.14 -32.16
C LYS A 305 -15.65 -44.65 -30.83
N ARG A 306 -14.96 -45.80 -30.85
CA ARG A 306 -14.27 -46.34 -29.66
C ARG A 306 -13.19 -45.40 -29.13
N GLY A 307 -12.38 -44.82 -30.03
CA GLY A 307 -11.34 -43.87 -29.68
C GLY A 307 -11.89 -42.59 -29.02
N VAL A 308 -13.00 -42.07 -29.52
CA VAL A 308 -13.71 -40.93 -28.92
C VAL A 308 -14.27 -41.27 -27.54
N GLU A 309 -14.88 -42.43 -27.38
CA GLU A 309 -15.45 -42.86 -26.09
C GLU A 309 -14.36 -43.02 -25.01
N ILE A 310 -13.22 -43.64 -25.36
CA ILE A 310 -12.05 -43.73 -24.47
C ILE A 310 -11.54 -42.32 -24.11
N TYR A 311 -11.47 -41.43 -25.09
CA TYR A 311 -11.05 -40.05 -24.87
C TYR A 311 -12.02 -39.30 -23.94
N ARG A 312 -13.33 -39.46 -24.14
CA ARG A 312 -14.39 -38.90 -23.28
C ARG A 312 -14.26 -39.37 -21.84
N GLN A 313 -14.16 -40.69 -21.63
CA GLN A 313 -14.00 -41.28 -20.30
C GLN A 313 -12.74 -40.76 -19.59
N ARG A 314 -11.65 -40.56 -20.34
CA ARG A 314 -10.41 -39.98 -19.79
C ARG A 314 -10.60 -38.53 -19.36
N VAL A 315 -11.28 -37.73 -20.17
CA VAL A 315 -11.59 -36.33 -19.84
C VAL A 315 -12.51 -36.24 -18.62
N GLU A 316 -13.57 -37.04 -18.57
CA GLU A 316 -14.52 -37.09 -17.44
C GLU A 316 -13.84 -37.59 -16.16
N ARG A 317 -13.03 -38.65 -16.22
CA ARG A 317 -12.24 -39.11 -15.06
C ARG A 317 -11.31 -38.02 -14.55
N GLY A 318 -10.61 -37.33 -15.46
CA GLY A 318 -9.74 -36.21 -15.11
C GLY A 318 -10.49 -34.99 -14.55
N GLN A 319 -11.75 -34.75 -14.96
CA GLN A 319 -12.62 -33.77 -14.32
C GLN A 319 -13.00 -34.22 -12.90
N ARG A 320 -13.52 -35.44 -12.71
CA ARG A 320 -13.90 -35.98 -11.39
C ARG A 320 -12.74 -35.99 -10.39
N GLU A 321 -11.53 -36.37 -10.82
CA GLU A 321 -10.34 -36.33 -9.95
C GLU A 321 -9.98 -34.90 -9.54
N ARG A 322 -10.14 -33.93 -10.44
CA ARG A 322 -9.93 -32.52 -10.12
C ARG A 322 -11.00 -32.00 -9.18
N ASP A 323 -12.26 -32.33 -9.41
CA ASP A 323 -13.36 -31.93 -8.55
C ASP A 323 -13.15 -32.50 -7.15
N ARG A 324 -12.74 -33.76 -7.03
CA ARG A 324 -12.33 -34.37 -5.75
C ARG A 324 -11.13 -33.69 -5.06
N ARG A 325 -10.23 -33.08 -5.82
CA ARG A 325 -9.08 -32.30 -5.28
C ARG A 325 -9.47 -30.86 -4.95
N MET A 326 -10.41 -30.28 -5.70
CA MET A 326 -10.88 -28.90 -5.60
C MET A 326 -11.98 -28.73 -4.56
N THR A 327 -12.77 -29.76 -4.28
CA THR A 327 -13.55 -29.81 -3.05
C THR A 327 -12.53 -29.75 -1.93
N PRO A 328 -12.37 -28.63 -1.20
CA PRO A 328 -11.60 -28.63 0.02
C PRO A 328 -12.10 -29.84 0.80
N LYS A 329 -11.19 -30.73 1.19
CA LYS A 329 -11.50 -31.65 2.28
C LYS A 329 -11.72 -30.76 3.49
N TYR A 330 -12.90 -30.15 3.59
CA TYR A 330 -13.56 -29.93 4.86
C TYR A 330 -13.72 -31.35 5.42
N LYS A 331 -12.61 -31.91 5.92
CA LYS A 331 -12.69 -32.62 7.18
C LYS A 331 -13.43 -31.62 8.03
N ASN A 332 -14.68 -31.94 8.38
CA ASN A 332 -15.40 -31.20 9.41
C ASN A 332 -14.35 -30.81 10.44
N PRO A 333 -14.10 -29.50 10.68
CA PRO A 333 -13.15 -29.13 11.71
C PRO A 333 -13.53 -29.98 12.92
N PRO A 334 -12.57 -30.70 13.54
CA PRO A 334 -12.90 -31.53 14.69
C PRO A 334 -13.75 -30.65 15.62
N PRO A 335 -14.91 -31.16 16.08
CA PRO A 335 -15.81 -30.35 16.88
C PRO A 335 -15.01 -29.69 18.00
N LEU A 336 -15.11 -28.36 18.12
CA LEU A 336 -14.32 -27.56 19.06
C LEU A 336 -14.59 -27.93 20.52
N ASP A 337 -15.60 -28.78 20.78
CA ASP A 337 -16.02 -29.32 22.07
C ASP A 337 -15.08 -30.39 22.69
N ARG A 338 -13.88 -30.63 22.16
CA ARG A 338 -12.92 -31.59 22.76
C ARG A 338 -11.54 -31.02 23.07
N VAL A 339 -11.46 -29.72 23.36
CA VAL A 339 -10.30 -29.23 24.12
C VAL A 339 -10.66 -29.38 25.59
N ASP A 340 -10.18 -30.45 26.22
CA ASP A 340 -10.15 -30.61 27.67
C ASP A 340 -9.28 -29.49 28.26
N VAL A 341 -9.87 -28.31 28.45
CA VAL A 341 -9.24 -27.24 29.22
C VAL A 341 -9.38 -27.64 30.69
N PRO A 342 -8.27 -27.95 31.41
CA PRO A 342 -8.35 -28.27 32.82
C PRO A 342 -8.97 -27.08 33.55
N LYS A 343 -10.11 -27.31 34.21
CA LYS A 343 -10.76 -26.30 35.05
C LYS A 343 -9.72 -25.84 36.09
N PRO A 344 -9.50 -24.53 36.25
CA PRO A 344 -8.69 -24.05 37.36
C PRO A 344 -9.30 -24.62 38.65
N LYS A 345 -8.48 -25.34 39.42
CA LYS A 345 -8.85 -25.74 40.77
C LYS A 345 -9.09 -24.45 41.54
N GLY A 346 -10.31 -24.28 42.05
CA GLY A 346 -10.58 -23.24 43.02
C GLY A 346 -9.69 -23.48 44.22
N ASP A 347 -8.95 -22.47 44.60
CA ASP A 347 -8.29 -22.40 45.90
C ASP A 347 -9.39 -22.09 46.93
N ASP A 348 -9.85 -23.12 47.63
CA ASP A 348 -10.62 -23.01 48.88
C ASP A 348 -9.68 -22.71 50.06
#